data_AF-A0A3B4YK01-F1
#
_entry.id   AF-A0A3B4YK01-F1
#
_cell.length_a   1.000
_cell.length_b   1.000
_cell.length_c   1.000
_cell.angle_alpha   90.00
_cell.angle_beta   90.00
_cell.angle_gamma   90.00
#
_symmetry.space_group_name_H-M   'P 1'
#
loop_
_entity.id
_entity.type
_entity.pdbx_description
1 polymer ?
#
loop_
_entity_poly.entity_id
_entity_poly.type
_entity_poly.pdbx_seq_one_letter_code
_entity_poly.pdbx_strand_id
1 'polypeptide(L)'
;MHLKVLLFTLSFLTTSAYPLHRNTRDATWTDSKANQAHDKINLTKDVEIYKSHIDSSSLYNQEDDDDNNPVAREMQRKLNMESERLRIRLRQELAELQEKLSPSPAHLSSTLANMRERLAPLTQQLQSSLSSNTQDLCGQLSLYLQGLETAEAQTEASPTLYQEAFHWMTQTLEHSSSKMADIISDFQTKTVGEIEHLRGISASEEEADKSELWQVVSSRLGQEVSSLRVEIQNRLEALKVDLAALLENAQPTKAEVRGSMERFCQNAALQSQVIKARIEKVFQELEGELEIQRASSLSPSSFSSPIQPGAALQEDFSVKLSALIQDIVHLVQ
;
A
#
# COMPACT_ATOMS: atom_id res chain seq x y z
N MET A 1 13.04 -3.96 -57.59
CA MET A 1 13.86 -3.24 -56.59
C MET A 1 13.04 -3.10 -55.33
N HIS A 2 13.61 -3.57 -54.21
CA HIS A 2 13.26 -3.31 -52.81
C HIS A 2 11.83 -3.58 -52.31
N LEU A 3 11.61 -4.78 -51.77
CA LEU A 3 11.00 -4.90 -50.44
C LEU A 3 11.53 -6.16 -49.73
N LYS A 4 12.46 -5.95 -48.79
CA LYS A 4 12.93 -6.97 -47.85
C LYS A 4 11.96 -6.99 -46.67
N VAL A 5 11.16 -8.04 -46.55
CA VAL A 5 10.33 -8.30 -45.37
C VAL A 5 11.21 -8.99 -44.33
N LEU A 6 11.43 -8.33 -43.20
CA LEU A 6 12.23 -8.82 -42.07
C LEU A 6 11.30 -9.35 -40.97
N LEU A 7 11.60 -10.59 -40.56
CA LEU A 7 11.41 -11.20 -39.24
C LEU A 7 10.00 -11.58 -38.79
N PHE A 8 9.63 -12.82 -39.12
CA PHE A 8 8.64 -13.63 -38.38
C PHE A 8 9.41 -14.52 -37.38
N THR A 9 9.36 -14.22 -36.08
CA THR A 9 9.95 -15.08 -35.05
C THR A 9 9.00 -16.23 -34.73
N LEU A 10 9.32 -17.40 -35.26
CA LEU A 10 8.71 -18.68 -34.91
C LEU A 10 9.45 -19.23 -33.67
N SER A 11 8.78 -19.34 -32.53
CA SER A 11 9.31 -20.07 -31.36
C SER A 11 8.15 -20.66 -30.55
N PHE A 12 7.62 -21.77 -31.03
CA PHE A 12 6.95 -22.76 -30.18
C PHE A 12 8.03 -23.73 -29.70
N LEU A 13 8.27 -23.78 -28.39
CA LEU A 13 9.01 -24.86 -27.74
C LEU A 13 8.07 -25.58 -26.78
N THR A 14 7.76 -26.83 -27.12
CA THR A 14 7.18 -27.82 -26.23
C THR A 14 8.10 -29.04 -26.16
N THR A 15 8.09 -29.68 -24.99
CA THR A 15 8.49 -31.06 -24.65
C THR A 15 9.98 -31.41 -24.51
N SER A 16 10.41 -31.38 -23.25
CA SER A 16 11.21 -32.36 -22.49
C SER A 16 11.80 -33.58 -23.19
N ALA A 17 13.12 -33.77 -23.05
CA ALA A 17 13.78 -35.09 -22.97
C ALA A 17 15.22 -35.02 -22.40
N TYR A 18 15.39 -35.54 -21.17
CA TYR A 18 16.46 -36.44 -20.69
C TYR A 18 17.94 -35.97 -20.53
N PRO A 19 18.76 -36.63 -19.65
CA PRO A 19 19.37 -35.98 -18.48
C PRO A 19 20.90 -36.13 -18.38
N LEU A 20 21.56 -35.21 -17.68
CA LEU A 20 22.96 -35.32 -17.21
C LEU A 20 23.10 -34.34 -16.03
N HIS A 21 23.80 -34.53 -14.92
CA HIS A 21 24.63 -35.59 -14.38
C HIS A 21 24.99 -35.04 -12.98
N ARG A 22 24.43 -35.60 -11.90
CA ARG A 22 24.72 -35.15 -10.52
C ARG A 22 25.62 -36.20 -9.88
N ASN A 23 26.84 -35.78 -9.55
CA ASN A 23 27.85 -36.61 -8.92
C ASN A 23 27.35 -37.22 -7.61
N THR A 24 27.57 -38.52 -7.53
CA THR A 24 27.51 -39.44 -6.40
C THR A 24 28.43 -39.01 -5.27
N ARG A 25 27.86 -38.87 -4.07
CA ARG A 25 28.55 -39.26 -2.84
C ARG A 25 27.52 -39.91 -1.94
N ASP A 26 27.59 -41.23 -1.87
CA ASP A 26 26.75 -42.09 -1.08
C ASP A 26 26.91 -41.78 0.42
N ALA A 27 25.79 -41.49 1.07
CA ALA A 27 25.62 -41.69 2.51
C ALA A 27 24.30 -42.42 2.71
N THR A 28 24.43 -43.74 2.79
CA THR A 28 23.41 -44.75 2.99
C THR A 28 22.60 -44.47 4.26
N TRP A 29 21.37 -43.99 4.12
CA TRP A 29 20.36 -44.07 5.18
C TRP A 29 19.25 -45.02 4.72
N THR A 30 19.51 -46.30 4.94
CA THR A 30 18.46 -47.32 5.02
C THR A 30 18.39 -47.76 6.47
N ASP A 31 17.35 -47.35 7.19
CA ASP A 31 16.42 -48.33 7.74
C ASP A 31 15.10 -47.62 8.12
N SER A 32 14.04 -48.09 7.49
CA SER A 32 12.66 -47.78 7.83
C SER A 32 12.09 -49.07 8.38
N LYS A 33 12.07 -49.22 9.71
CA LYS A 33 11.20 -50.15 10.42
C LYS A 33 11.15 -49.92 11.93
N ALA A 34 9.91 -49.92 12.44
CA ALA A 34 9.49 -50.27 13.80
C ALA A 34 9.93 -49.30 14.92
N ASN A 35 9.10 -48.42 15.45
CA ASN A 35 7.86 -48.71 16.20
C ASN A 35 7.69 -50.18 16.59
N GLN A 36 8.51 -50.64 17.54
CA GLN A 36 8.12 -51.71 18.45
C GLN A 36 8.71 -51.44 19.83
N ALA A 37 7.84 -51.01 20.75
CA ALA A 37 8.07 -51.16 22.17
C ALA A 37 8.28 -52.66 22.45
N HIS A 38 9.45 -53.02 22.98
CA HIS A 38 9.67 -54.30 23.63
C HIS A 38 10.17 -54.03 25.03
N ASP A 39 9.28 -54.28 25.99
CA ASP A 39 9.58 -54.51 27.38
C ASP A 39 10.67 -55.56 27.52
N LYS A 40 11.81 -55.17 28.11
CA LYS A 40 12.62 -56.12 28.88
C LYS A 40 13.32 -55.43 30.03
N ILE A 41 12.62 -55.53 31.15
CA ILE A 41 13.03 -55.29 32.54
C ILE A 41 14.45 -55.84 32.77
N ASN A 42 15.36 -54.95 33.13
CA ASN A 42 16.51 -55.22 34.00
C ASN A 42 16.73 -54.00 34.92
N LEU A 43 15.64 -53.58 35.58
CA LEU A 43 15.59 -52.48 36.54
C LEU A 43 15.72 -53.04 37.96
N THR A 44 16.79 -53.78 38.25
CA THR A 44 16.99 -54.38 39.59
C THR A 44 18.41 -54.24 40.12
N LYS A 45 19.40 -53.98 39.26
CA LYS A 45 20.80 -53.76 39.70
C LYS A 45 21.17 -52.29 39.91
N ASP A 46 20.56 -51.37 39.16
CA ASP A 46 20.84 -49.93 39.34
C ASP A 46 20.01 -49.30 40.47
N VAL A 47 18.86 -49.88 40.84
CA VAL A 47 18.04 -49.38 41.97
C VAL A 47 18.72 -49.62 43.33
N GLU A 48 19.53 -50.68 43.47
CA GLU A 48 20.26 -50.95 44.72
C GLU A 48 21.43 -49.97 44.94
N ILE A 49 22.05 -49.47 43.87
CA ILE A 49 23.15 -48.50 43.96
C ILE A 49 22.63 -47.15 44.45
N TYR A 50 21.52 -46.66 43.90
CA TYR A 50 20.91 -45.40 44.37
C TYR A 50 20.29 -45.52 45.77
N LYS A 51 19.78 -46.70 46.14
CA LYS A 51 19.24 -46.94 47.50
C LYS A 51 20.32 -46.92 48.58
N SER A 52 21.52 -47.45 48.30
CA SER A 52 22.64 -47.45 49.27
C SER A 52 23.23 -46.06 49.54
N HIS A 53 23.11 -45.12 48.58
CA HIS A 53 23.53 -43.73 48.76
C HIS A 53 22.49 -42.87 49.48
N ILE A 54 21.21 -43.27 49.49
CA ILE A 54 20.13 -42.57 50.19
C ILE A 54 20.04 -43.04 51.66
N ASP A 55 20.31 -44.32 51.95
CA ASP A 55 20.29 -44.84 53.34
C ASP A 55 21.56 -44.48 54.16
N SER A 56 22.64 -44.03 53.50
CA SER A 56 23.89 -43.62 54.18
C SER A 56 23.97 -42.13 54.55
N SER A 57 22.98 -41.32 54.19
CA SER A 57 22.90 -39.89 54.59
C SER A 57 22.07 -39.64 55.85
N SER A 58 21.54 -40.69 56.52
CA SER A 58 20.70 -40.57 57.72
C SER A 58 21.42 -40.22 59.03
N LEU A 59 22.59 -39.56 58.96
CA LEU A 59 23.36 -39.17 60.15
C LEU A 59 23.47 -37.65 60.42
N TYR A 60 22.69 -36.82 59.73
CA TYR A 60 22.45 -35.44 60.16
C TYR A 60 21.01 -35.01 59.87
N ASN A 61 20.07 -35.59 60.62
CA ASN A 61 18.88 -34.82 61.01
C ASN A 61 19.38 -33.74 61.97
N GLN A 62 19.70 -32.56 61.44
CA GLN A 62 19.82 -31.37 62.23
C GLN A 62 18.91 -30.33 61.59
N GLU A 63 17.72 -30.25 62.17
CA GLU A 63 16.90 -29.04 62.21
C GLU A 63 17.83 -27.85 62.47
N ASP A 64 18.06 -27.01 61.46
CA ASP A 64 18.31 -25.57 61.58
C ASP A 64 18.63 -24.98 60.19
N ASP A 65 17.82 -23.97 59.83
CA ASP A 65 18.02 -22.99 58.76
C ASP A 65 18.19 -23.49 57.31
N ASP A 66 17.04 -23.69 56.67
CA ASP A 66 16.87 -23.69 55.20
C ASP A 66 17.37 -22.36 54.55
N ASP A 67 17.63 -21.34 55.37
CA ASP A 67 18.15 -20.02 54.97
C ASP A 67 19.70 -19.92 55.01
N ASN A 68 20.41 -20.94 55.52
CA ASN A 68 21.85 -20.88 55.76
C ASN A 68 22.74 -21.84 54.98
N ASN A 69 22.21 -22.69 54.09
CA ASN A 69 23.05 -23.50 53.21
C ASN A 69 23.73 -22.62 52.13
N PRO A 70 25.06 -22.41 52.18
CA PRO A 70 25.76 -21.52 51.26
C PRO A 70 25.73 -22.04 49.81
N VAL A 71 25.58 -23.36 49.62
CA VAL A 71 25.50 -23.98 48.29
C VAL A 71 24.12 -23.75 47.67
N ALA A 72 23.05 -23.81 48.46
CA ALA A 72 21.69 -23.53 48.01
C ALA A 72 21.51 -22.06 47.61
N ARG A 73 22.05 -21.12 48.40
CA ARG A 73 22.05 -19.68 48.05
C ARG A 73 22.83 -19.38 46.76
N GLU A 74 23.99 -20.01 46.58
CA GLU A 74 24.79 -19.84 45.35
C GLU A 74 24.11 -20.45 44.12
N MET A 75 23.42 -21.59 44.28
CA MET A 75 22.63 -22.21 43.22
C MET A 75 21.42 -21.35 42.83
N GLN A 76 20.68 -20.82 43.81
CA GLN A 76 19.56 -19.90 43.58
C GLN A 76 20.02 -18.60 42.90
N ARG A 77 21.17 -18.06 43.31
CA ARG A 77 21.78 -16.88 42.69
C ARG A 77 22.14 -17.14 41.22
N LYS A 78 22.72 -18.30 40.91
CA LYS A 78 23.06 -18.70 39.53
C LYS A 78 21.81 -18.93 38.69
N LEU A 79 20.80 -19.62 39.23
CA LEU A 79 19.51 -19.82 38.56
C LEU A 79 18.83 -18.49 38.22
N ASN A 80 18.78 -17.55 39.16
CA ASN A 80 18.24 -16.22 38.92
C ASN A 80 19.03 -15.47 37.84
N MET A 81 20.36 -15.57 37.86
CA MET A 81 21.22 -14.91 36.87
C MET A 81 21.05 -15.51 35.46
N GLU A 82 20.92 -16.83 35.35
CA GLU A 82 20.67 -17.52 34.09
C GLU A 82 19.23 -17.29 33.59
N SER A 83 18.25 -17.24 34.50
CA SER A 83 16.86 -16.91 34.19
C SER A 83 16.73 -15.48 33.63
N GLU A 84 17.36 -14.49 34.26
CA GLU A 84 17.38 -13.12 33.74
C GLU A 84 18.14 -13.03 32.40
N ARG A 85 19.25 -13.75 32.25
CA ARG A 85 19.96 -13.79 30.95
C ARG A 85 19.09 -14.39 29.85
N LEU A 86 18.36 -15.46 30.13
CA LEU A 86 17.44 -16.07 29.20
C LEU A 86 16.27 -15.13 28.87
N ARG A 87 15.73 -14.43 29.87
CA ARG A 87 14.66 -13.45 29.69
C ARG A 87 15.08 -12.28 28.80
N ILE A 88 16.30 -11.77 28.99
CA ILE A 88 16.87 -10.72 28.13
C ILE A 88 17.03 -11.24 26.69
N ARG A 89 17.60 -12.44 26.51
CA ARG A 89 17.73 -13.05 25.18
C ARG A 89 16.40 -13.27 24.50
N LEU A 90 15.40 -13.78 25.21
CA LEU A 90 14.08 -14.02 24.66
C LEU A 90 13.41 -12.72 24.22
N ARG A 91 13.53 -11.65 25.01
CA ARG A 91 13.05 -10.32 24.61
C ARG A 91 13.76 -9.79 23.38
N GLN A 92 15.07 -10.01 23.29
CA GLN A 92 15.86 -9.59 22.15
C GLN A 92 15.47 -10.38 20.88
N GLU A 93 15.37 -11.70 20.97
CA GLU A 93 14.90 -12.56 19.87
C GLU A 93 13.48 -12.20 19.44
N LEU A 94 12.57 -11.89 20.37
CA LEU A 94 11.22 -11.43 20.05
C LEU A 94 11.22 -10.07 19.38
N ALA A 95 12.08 -9.13 19.81
CA ALA A 95 12.22 -7.83 19.16
C ALA A 95 12.81 -7.97 17.74
N GLU A 96 13.81 -8.83 17.56
CA GLU A 96 14.38 -9.14 16.25
C GLU A 96 13.39 -9.87 15.34
N LEU A 97 12.56 -10.76 15.89
CA LEU A 97 11.48 -11.42 15.15
C LEU A 97 10.39 -10.41 14.77
N GLN A 98 10.03 -9.50 15.68
CA GLN A 98 9.05 -8.44 15.43
C GLN A 98 9.56 -7.46 14.37
N GLU A 99 10.85 -7.12 14.37
CA GLU A 99 11.47 -6.31 13.32
C GLU A 99 11.44 -7.03 11.97
N LYS A 100 11.77 -8.32 11.94
CA LYS A 100 11.74 -9.15 10.72
C LYS A 100 10.33 -9.41 10.17
N LEU A 101 9.32 -9.46 11.04
CA LEU A 101 7.92 -9.70 10.68
C LEU A 101 7.13 -8.39 10.47
N SER A 102 7.68 -7.24 10.86
CA SER A 102 7.07 -5.95 10.58
C SER A 102 7.28 -5.58 9.10
N PRO A 103 6.26 -5.09 8.38
CA PRO A 103 6.43 -4.62 7.02
C PRO A 103 7.46 -3.51 7.00
N SER A 104 8.63 -3.77 6.42
CA SER A 104 9.69 -2.76 6.43
C SER A 104 9.23 -1.55 5.60
N PRO A 105 9.21 -0.33 6.19
CA PRO A 105 8.72 0.88 5.51
C PRO A 105 9.43 1.19 4.19
N ALA A 106 10.65 0.64 3.98
CA ALA A 106 11.38 0.75 2.72
C ALA A 106 10.72 -0.03 1.56
N HIS A 107 10.02 -1.13 1.86
CA HIS A 107 9.27 -1.89 0.86
C HIS A 107 7.97 -1.19 0.45
N LEU A 108 7.31 -0.49 1.39
CA LEU A 108 6.11 0.31 1.09
C LEU A 108 6.46 1.57 0.29
N SER A 109 7.55 2.25 0.63
CA SER A 109 8.01 3.44 -0.13
C SER A 109 8.43 3.09 -1.56
N SER A 110 9.13 1.97 -1.77
CA SER A 110 9.48 1.49 -3.11
C SER A 110 8.24 1.07 -3.91
N THR A 111 7.23 0.51 -3.24
CA THR A 111 5.95 0.18 -3.86
C THR A 111 5.23 1.44 -4.35
N LEU A 112 5.14 2.49 -3.53
CA LEU A 112 4.60 3.79 -3.95
C LEU A 112 5.39 4.42 -5.10
N ALA A 113 6.72 4.37 -5.06
CA ALA A 113 7.56 4.90 -6.13
C ALA A 113 7.29 4.20 -7.47
N ASN A 114 7.16 2.88 -7.47
CA ASN A 114 6.81 2.09 -8.66
C ASN A 114 5.42 2.46 -9.22
N MET A 115 4.44 2.72 -8.34
CA MET A 115 3.12 3.20 -8.78
C MET A 115 3.22 4.55 -9.45
N ARG A 116 3.91 5.49 -8.80
CA ARG A 116 4.10 6.85 -9.28
C ARG A 116 4.77 6.88 -10.65
N GLU A 117 5.79 6.05 -10.87
CA GLU A 117 6.46 5.91 -12.17
C GLU A 117 5.49 5.41 -13.26
N ARG A 118 4.67 4.41 -12.96
CA ARG A 118 3.71 3.82 -13.92
C ARG A 118 2.53 4.73 -14.22
N LEU A 119 2.11 5.55 -13.26
CA LEU A 119 1.01 6.50 -13.42
C LEU A 119 1.45 7.85 -14.03
N ALA A 120 2.74 8.15 -14.03
CA ALA A 120 3.29 9.34 -14.67
C ALA A 120 2.89 9.50 -16.17
N PRO A 121 3.05 8.48 -17.05
CA PRO A 121 2.65 8.61 -18.45
C PRO A 121 1.14 8.79 -18.61
N LEU A 122 0.32 8.12 -17.80
CA LEU A 122 -1.14 8.28 -17.83
C LEU A 122 -1.54 9.69 -17.40
N THR A 123 -0.89 10.23 -16.37
CA THR A 123 -1.13 11.60 -15.88
C THR A 123 -0.73 12.64 -16.93
N GLN A 124 0.41 12.41 -17.61
CA GLN A 124 0.84 13.25 -18.72
C GLN A 124 -0.15 13.21 -19.89
N GLN A 125 -0.67 12.02 -20.20
CA GLN A 125 -1.70 11.85 -21.23
C GLN A 125 -2.97 12.62 -20.86
N LEU A 126 -3.47 12.46 -19.62
CA LEU A 126 -4.64 13.18 -19.11
C LEU A 126 -4.47 14.69 -19.26
N GLN A 127 -3.34 15.22 -18.78
CA GLN A 127 -3.00 16.65 -18.89
C GLN A 127 -3.00 17.12 -20.34
N SER A 128 -2.34 16.37 -21.24
CA SER A 128 -2.22 16.76 -22.65
C SER A 128 -3.56 16.70 -23.37
N SER A 129 -4.37 15.67 -23.11
CA SER A 129 -5.70 15.50 -23.72
C SER A 129 -6.68 16.57 -23.25
N LEU A 130 -6.70 16.91 -21.95
CA LEU A 130 -7.55 17.98 -21.42
C LEU A 130 -7.10 19.36 -21.91
N SER A 131 -5.79 19.61 -21.96
CA SER A 131 -5.25 20.86 -22.52
C SER A 131 -5.60 21.01 -23.99
N SER A 132 -5.44 19.95 -24.79
CA SER A 132 -5.81 19.96 -26.21
C SER A 132 -7.31 20.21 -26.38
N ASN A 133 -8.16 19.53 -25.60
CA ASN A 133 -9.60 19.74 -25.71
C ASN A 133 -10.02 21.16 -25.30
N THR A 134 -9.40 21.71 -24.26
CA THR A 134 -9.62 23.10 -23.83
C THR A 134 -9.21 24.08 -24.93
N GLN A 135 -8.06 23.85 -25.58
CA GLN A 135 -7.60 24.68 -26.68
C GLN A 135 -8.56 24.60 -27.88
N ASP A 136 -9.03 23.41 -28.23
CA ASP A 136 -10.02 23.21 -29.30
C ASP A 136 -11.33 23.95 -28.98
N LEU A 137 -11.85 23.79 -27.75
CA LEU A 137 -13.07 24.46 -27.28
C LEU A 137 -12.92 25.99 -27.37
N CYS A 138 -11.88 26.53 -26.77
CA CYS A 138 -11.61 27.98 -26.78
C CYS A 138 -11.41 28.53 -28.19
N GLY A 139 -10.78 27.76 -29.08
CA GLY A 139 -10.64 28.11 -30.49
C GLY A 139 -12.00 28.19 -31.20
N GLN A 140 -12.86 27.18 -31.03
CA GLN A 140 -14.19 27.17 -31.64
C GLN A 140 -15.07 28.31 -31.12
N LEU A 141 -15.10 28.53 -29.80
CA LEU A 141 -15.87 29.63 -29.23
C LEU A 141 -15.37 30.99 -29.73
N SER A 142 -14.06 31.16 -29.90
CA SER A 142 -13.46 32.37 -30.49
C SER A 142 -13.89 32.61 -31.94
N LEU A 143 -14.03 31.55 -32.73
CA LEU A 143 -14.51 31.66 -34.12
C LEU A 143 -15.96 32.12 -34.17
N TYR A 144 -16.83 31.62 -33.28
CA TYR A 144 -18.23 32.07 -33.21
C TYR A 144 -18.33 33.55 -32.83
N LEU A 145 -17.54 34.00 -31.85
CA LEU A 145 -17.48 35.43 -31.52
C LEU A 145 -16.95 36.25 -32.68
N GLN A 146 -15.85 35.84 -33.31
CA GLN A 146 -15.31 36.59 -34.45
C GLN A 146 -16.31 36.69 -35.60
N GLY A 147 -17.06 35.62 -35.88
CA GLY A 147 -18.13 35.63 -36.89
C GLY A 147 -19.23 36.66 -36.58
N LEU A 148 -19.72 36.67 -35.33
CA LEU A 148 -20.69 37.67 -34.86
C LEU A 148 -20.16 39.10 -35.05
N GLU A 149 -18.91 39.34 -34.68
CA GLU A 149 -18.29 40.65 -34.77
C GLU A 149 -18.14 41.15 -36.21
N THR A 150 -17.82 40.24 -37.13
CA THR A 150 -17.75 40.58 -38.56
C THR A 150 -19.12 40.89 -39.15
N ALA A 151 -20.16 40.16 -38.75
CA ALA A 151 -21.53 40.40 -39.21
C ALA A 151 -22.10 41.72 -38.65
N GLU A 152 -21.81 42.05 -37.39
CA GLU A 152 -22.13 43.35 -36.79
C GLU A 152 -21.46 44.51 -37.51
N ALA A 153 -20.16 44.41 -37.80
CA ALA A 153 -19.42 45.45 -38.49
C ALA A 153 -19.92 45.72 -39.92
N GLN A 154 -20.54 44.72 -40.54
CA GLN A 154 -21.13 44.81 -41.89
C GLN A 154 -22.61 45.25 -41.86
N THR A 155 -23.18 45.54 -40.68
CA THR A 155 -24.61 45.87 -40.48
C THR A 155 -25.57 44.74 -40.87
N GLU A 156 -25.06 43.51 -40.99
CA GLU A 156 -25.82 42.29 -41.31
C GLU A 156 -26.27 41.53 -40.06
N ALA A 157 -25.85 42.00 -38.87
CA ALA A 157 -26.26 41.40 -37.60
C ALA A 157 -27.76 41.54 -37.36
N SER A 158 -28.46 40.42 -37.49
CA SER A 158 -29.84 40.24 -37.10
C SER A 158 -29.93 39.54 -35.73
N PRO A 159 -31.02 39.74 -34.96
CA PRO A 159 -31.24 39.03 -33.71
C PRO A 159 -31.17 37.50 -33.83
N THR A 160 -31.54 36.97 -35.01
CA THR A 160 -31.46 35.54 -35.32
C THR A 160 -30.03 35.02 -35.42
N LEU A 161 -29.09 35.84 -35.90
CA LEU A 161 -27.68 35.47 -36.02
C LEU A 161 -27.00 35.31 -34.65
N TYR A 162 -27.38 36.15 -33.68
CA TYR A 162 -26.98 35.93 -32.28
C TYR A 162 -27.53 34.62 -31.73
N GLN A 163 -28.84 34.39 -31.84
CA GLN A 163 -29.47 33.16 -31.35
C GLN A 163 -28.80 31.91 -31.93
N GLU A 164 -28.48 31.92 -33.22
CA GLU A 164 -27.76 30.83 -33.88
C GLU A 164 -26.33 30.67 -33.34
N ALA A 165 -25.57 31.76 -33.20
CA ALA A 165 -24.21 31.69 -32.66
C ALA A 165 -24.18 31.16 -31.21
N PHE A 166 -25.07 31.63 -30.35
CA PHE A 166 -25.18 31.13 -28.98
C PHE A 166 -25.65 29.68 -28.92
N HIS A 167 -26.53 29.25 -29.82
CA HIS A 167 -26.90 27.85 -29.97
C HIS A 167 -25.67 27.00 -30.29
N TRP A 168 -24.86 27.39 -31.28
CA TRP A 168 -23.63 26.68 -31.63
C TRP A 168 -22.60 26.68 -30.50
N MET A 169 -22.40 27.81 -29.81
CA MET A 169 -21.53 27.88 -28.63
C MET A 169 -21.97 26.89 -27.54
N THR A 170 -23.28 26.82 -27.26
CA THR A 170 -23.84 25.90 -26.27
C THR A 170 -23.64 24.44 -26.67
N GLN A 171 -23.91 24.09 -27.93
CA GLN A 171 -23.71 22.74 -28.45
C GLN A 171 -22.22 22.34 -28.42
N THR A 172 -21.32 23.25 -28.74
CA THR A 172 -19.86 23.02 -28.65
C THR A 172 -19.41 22.81 -27.20
N LEU A 173 -19.98 23.53 -26.23
CA LEU A 173 -19.73 23.31 -24.81
C LEU A 173 -20.18 21.93 -24.35
N GLU A 174 -21.39 21.51 -24.73
CA GLU A 174 -21.92 20.17 -24.38
C GLU A 174 -21.05 19.05 -24.98
N HIS A 175 -20.67 19.17 -26.25
CA HIS A 175 -19.78 18.21 -26.89
C HIS A 175 -18.40 18.14 -26.21
N SER A 176 -17.83 19.29 -25.86
CA SER A 176 -16.57 19.34 -25.11
C SER A 176 -16.70 18.74 -23.71
N SER A 177 -17.81 18.99 -23.01
CA SER A 177 -18.12 18.40 -21.70
C SER A 177 -18.14 16.88 -21.76
N SER A 178 -18.85 16.31 -22.75
CA SER A 178 -18.86 14.86 -22.97
C SER A 178 -17.47 14.32 -23.25
N LYS A 179 -16.71 14.96 -24.16
CA LYS A 179 -15.35 14.54 -24.51
C LYS A 179 -14.39 14.59 -23.33
N MET A 180 -14.50 15.59 -22.46
CA MET A 180 -13.69 15.66 -21.23
C MET A 180 -14.10 14.58 -20.22
N ALA A 181 -15.38 14.29 -20.09
CA ALA A 181 -15.85 13.19 -19.24
C ALA A 181 -15.29 11.84 -19.73
N ASP A 182 -15.25 11.61 -21.05
CA ASP A 182 -14.66 10.41 -21.64
C ASP A 182 -13.16 10.31 -21.38
N ILE A 183 -12.41 11.41 -21.57
CA ILE A 183 -10.96 11.48 -21.28
C ILE A 183 -10.68 11.12 -19.82
N ILE A 184 -11.46 11.66 -18.88
CA ILE A 184 -11.27 11.41 -17.44
C ILE A 184 -11.63 9.96 -17.09
N SER A 185 -12.70 9.43 -17.69
CA SER A 185 -13.13 8.04 -17.46
C SER A 185 -12.12 7.03 -18.03
N ASP A 186 -11.52 7.32 -19.18
CA ASP A 186 -10.42 6.52 -19.75
C ASP A 186 -9.19 6.53 -18.84
N PHE A 187 -8.81 7.70 -18.32
CA PHE A 187 -7.73 7.80 -17.33
C PHE A 187 -8.02 6.98 -16.08
N GLN A 188 -9.23 7.09 -15.52
CA GLN A 188 -9.64 6.33 -14.34
C GLN A 188 -9.56 4.82 -14.60
N THR A 189 -10.07 4.36 -15.73
CA THR A 189 -10.07 2.94 -16.11
C THR A 189 -8.65 2.41 -16.26
N LYS A 190 -7.77 3.14 -16.98
CA LYS A 190 -6.36 2.76 -17.16
C LYS A 190 -5.59 2.75 -15.84
N THR A 191 -5.86 3.72 -14.98
CA THR A 191 -5.25 3.83 -13.65
C THR A 191 -5.61 2.63 -12.78
N VAL A 192 -6.89 2.24 -12.74
CA VAL A 192 -7.34 1.05 -12.01
C VAL A 192 -6.66 -0.21 -12.57
N GLY A 193 -6.63 -0.36 -13.90
CA GLY A 193 -5.97 -1.50 -14.54
C GLY A 193 -4.47 -1.59 -14.22
N GLU A 194 -3.75 -0.47 -14.19
CA GLU A 194 -2.31 -0.47 -13.84
C GLU A 194 -2.08 -0.82 -12.37
N ILE A 195 -2.94 -0.34 -11.46
CA ILE A 195 -2.91 -0.70 -10.04
C ILE A 195 -3.20 -2.19 -9.84
N GLU A 196 -4.19 -2.75 -10.54
CA GLU A 196 -4.51 -4.18 -10.49
C GLU A 196 -3.38 -5.04 -11.04
N HIS A 197 -2.74 -4.62 -12.13
CA HIS A 197 -1.59 -5.30 -12.71
C HIS A 197 -0.40 -5.34 -11.74
N LEU A 198 -0.09 -4.20 -11.11
CA LEU A 198 0.95 -4.12 -10.07
C LEU A 198 0.64 -5.00 -8.87
N ARG A 199 -0.62 -5.00 -8.42
CA ARG A 199 -1.08 -5.89 -7.35
C ARG A 199 -0.84 -7.35 -7.71
N GLY A 200 -1.18 -7.76 -8.94
CA GLY A 200 -0.98 -9.12 -9.44
C GLY A 200 0.49 -9.55 -9.50
N ILE A 201 1.40 -8.64 -9.86
CA ILE A 201 2.86 -8.91 -9.85
C ILE A 201 3.38 -9.07 -8.41
N SER A 202 2.83 -8.30 -7.47
CA SER A 202 3.26 -8.31 -6.07
C SER A 202 2.67 -9.45 -5.22
N ALA A 203 1.78 -10.27 -5.78
CA ALA A 203 1.10 -11.37 -5.11
C ALA A 203 2.00 -12.61 -4.96
N SER A 204 3.08 -12.48 -4.19
CA SER A 204 3.68 -13.60 -3.46
C SER A 204 3.05 -13.70 -2.07
N GLU A 205 3.10 -14.88 -1.42
CA GLU A 205 2.31 -15.30 -0.24
C GLU A 205 2.40 -14.46 1.06
N GLU A 206 2.97 -13.27 1.05
CA GLU A 206 3.14 -12.43 2.23
C GLU A 206 2.81 -10.96 1.93
N GLU A 207 2.18 -10.29 2.90
CA GLU A 207 1.89 -8.84 3.01
C GLU A 207 0.42 -8.42 2.77
N ALA A 208 -0.40 -8.59 3.82
CA ALA A 208 -1.68 -7.89 3.95
C ALA A 208 -1.52 -6.36 3.82
N ASP A 209 -0.38 -5.82 4.25
CA ASP A 209 -0.06 -4.38 4.25
C ASP A 209 0.13 -3.80 2.84
N LYS A 210 0.62 -4.59 1.87
CA LYS A 210 0.65 -4.16 0.46
C LYS A 210 -0.77 -4.05 -0.09
N SER A 211 -1.63 -5.02 0.23
CA SER A 211 -3.05 -5.01 -0.18
C SER A 211 -3.77 -3.77 0.34
N GLU A 212 -3.52 -3.38 1.59
CA GLU A 212 -4.05 -2.15 2.19
C GLU A 212 -3.52 -0.91 1.47
N LEU A 213 -2.21 -0.80 1.24
CA LEU A 213 -1.61 0.31 0.50
C LEU A 213 -2.23 0.48 -0.89
N TRP A 214 -2.44 -0.62 -1.63
CA TRP A 214 -3.10 -0.60 -2.95
C TRP A 214 -4.52 -0.03 -2.88
N GLN A 215 -5.28 -0.38 -1.84
CA GLN A 215 -6.64 0.14 -1.64
C GLN A 215 -6.62 1.62 -1.29
N VAL A 216 -5.74 2.05 -0.40
CA VAL A 216 -5.62 3.45 0.00
C VAL A 216 -5.23 4.32 -1.20
N VAL A 217 -4.22 3.92 -1.98
CA VAL A 217 -3.79 4.67 -3.18
C VAL A 217 -4.92 4.74 -4.20
N SER A 218 -5.55 3.60 -4.51
CA SER A 218 -6.66 3.54 -5.46
C SER A 218 -7.82 4.44 -5.04
N SER A 219 -8.16 4.44 -3.75
CA SER A 219 -9.21 5.29 -3.18
C SER A 219 -8.88 6.78 -3.31
N ARG A 220 -7.70 7.22 -2.87
CA ARG A 220 -7.30 8.64 -2.93
C ARG A 220 -7.21 9.14 -4.36
N LEU A 221 -6.60 8.35 -5.23
CA LEU A 221 -6.48 8.71 -6.63
C LEU A 221 -7.85 8.76 -7.31
N GLY A 222 -8.73 7.80 -7.02
CA GLY A 222 -10.11 7.80 -7.51
C GLY A 222 -10.93 9.01 -7.01
N GLN A 223 -10.72 9.44 -5.77
CA GLN A 223 -11.33 10.65 -5.22
C GLN A 223 -10.83 11.90 -5.93
N GLU A 224 -9.52 12.03 -6.14
CA GLU A 224 -8.91 13.19 -6.80
C GLU A 224 -9.38 13.32 -8.25
N VAL A 225 -9.46 12.20 -8.96
CA VAL A 225 -9.99 12.15 -10.34
C VAL A 225 -11.48 12.48 -10.39
N SER A 226 -12.26 11.99 -9.43
CA SER A 226 -13.68 12.30 -9.35
C SER A 226 -13.91 13.78 -9.03
N SER A 227 -13.09 14.36 -8.15
CA SER A 227 -13.08 15.79 -7.86
C SER A 227 -12.76 16.60 -9.11
N LEU A 228 -11.72 16.22 -9.85
CA LEU A 228 -11.35 16.85 -11.12
C LEU A 228 -12.51 16.83 -12.14
N ARG A 229 -13.21 15.70 -12.27
CA ARG A 229 -14.38 15.56 -13.16
C ARG A 229 -15.48 16.56 -12.80
N VAL A 230 -15.85 16.61 -11.53
CA VAL A 230 -16.90 17.50 -11.03
C VAL A 230 -16.50 18.97 -11.20
N GLU A 231 -15.23 19.31 -10.93
CA GLU A 231 -14.73 20.67 -11.13
C GLU A 231 -14.85 21.12 -12.60
N ILE A 232 -14.45 20.27 -13.54
CA ILE A 232 -14.55 20.55 -14.97
C ILE A 232 -16.01 20.73 -15.39
N GLN A 233 -16.88 19.80 -14.99
CA GLN A 233 -18.31 19.85 -15.30
C GLN A 233 -18.95 21.15 -14.77
N ASN A 234 -18.69 21.50 -13.51
CA ASN A 234 -19.23 22.71 -12.90
C ASN A 234 -18.78 23.99 -13.62
N ARG A 235 -17.54 24.04 -14.10
CA ARG A 235 -17.02 25.20 -14.84
C ARG A 235 -17.67 25.35 -16.22
N LEU A 236 -17.91 24.25 -16.91
CA LEU A 236 -18.59 24.29 -18.21
C LEU A 236 -20.06 24.68 -18.05
N GLU A 237 -20.73 24.13 -17.06
CA GLU A 237 -22.11 24.52 -16.74
C GLU A 237 -22.20 25.99 -16.30
N ALA A 238 -21.23 26.49 -15.54
CA ALA A 238 -21.17 27.91 -15.18
C ALA A 238 -21.07 28.81 -16.42
N LEU A 239 -20.20 28.49 -17.39
CA LEU A 239 -20.12 29.24 -18.65
C LEU A 239 -21.42 29.15 -19.45
N LYS A 240 -22.06 27.98 -19.49
CA LYS A 240 -23.35 27.79 -20.17
C LYS A 240 -24.44 28.67 -19.56
N VAL A 241 -24.52 28.72 -18.23
CA VAL A 241 -25.45 29.58 -17.51
C VAL A 241 -25.15 31.06 -17.76
N ASP A 242 -23.87 31.46 -17.74
CA ASP A 242 -23.46 32.84 -18.05
C ASP A 242 -23.89 33.24 -19.47
N LEU A 243 -23.69 32.37 -20.45
CA LEU A 243 -24.12 32.62 -21.84
C LEU A 243 -25.65 32.71 -21.97
N ALA A 244 -26.40 31.88 -21.24
CA ALA A 244 -27.86 31.92 -21.23
C ALA A 244 -28.40 33.21 -20.56
N ALA A 245 -27.81 33.62 -19.44
CA ALA A 245 -28.19 34.85 -18.73
C ALA A 245 -27.93 36.11 -19.58
N LEU A 246 -26.87 36.09 -20.38
CA LEU A 246 -26.54 37.14 -21.34
C LEU A 246 -27.58 37.26 -22.46
N LEU A 247 -28.25 36.17 -22.85
CA LEU A 247 -29.33 36.18 -23.84
C LEU A 247 -30.68 36.66 -23.29
N GLU A 248 -30.97 36.40 -22.02
CA GLU A 248 -32.28 36.70 -21.42
C GLU A 248 -32.45 38.17 -21.01
N ASN A 249 -31.39 38.83 -20.55
CA ASN A 249 -31.51 40.10 -19.84
C ASN A 249 -31.34 41.36 -20.72
N ALA A 250 -30.72 41.24 -21.89
CA ALA A 250 -30.58 42.29 -22.90
C ALA A 250 -29.98 41.68 -24.17
N GLN A 251 -29.93 42.42 -25.28
CA GLN A 251 -29.05 42.06 -26.39
C GLN A 251 -27.61 42.16 -25.85
N PRO A 252 -26.91 41.03 -25.63
CA PRO A 252 -25.69 41.03 -24.83
C PRO A 252 -24.62 41.88 -25.50
N THR A 253 -23.92 42.71 -24.72
CA THR A 253 -22.86 43.50 -25.33
C THR A 253 -21.70 42.57 -25.69
N LYS A 254 -21.15 42.75 -26.88
CA LYS A 254 -19.97 42.02 -27.39
C LYS A 254 -18.85 41.87 -26.34
N ALA A 255 -18.62 42.94 -25.56
CA ALA A 255 -17.59 42.97 -24.53
C ALA A 255 -17.87 41.99 -23.38
N GLU A 256 -19.13 41.81 -22.98
CA GLU A 256 -19.52 40.90 -21.90
C GLU A 256 -19.34 39.44 -22.30
N VAL A 257 -19.80 39.07 -23.51
CA VAL A 257 -19.66 37.69 -24.03
C VAL A 257 -18.19 37.33 -24.16
N ARG A 258 -17.40 38.22 -24.78
CA ARG A 258 -15.95 38.04 -24.92
C ARG A 258 -15.27 37.92 -23.55
N GLY A 259 -15.60 38.81 -22.61
CA GLY A 259 -15.01 38.79 -21.27
C GLY A 259 -15.33 37.52 -20.48
N SER A 260 -16.55 36.98 -20.61
CA SER A 260 -16.92 35.70 -20.00
C SER A 260 -16.10 34.54 -20.57
N MET A 261 -15.98 34.50 -21.90
CA MET A 261 -15.27 33.43 -22.60
C MET A 261 -13.75 33.47 -22.35
N GLU A 262 -13.13 34.66 -22.38
CA GLU A 262 -11.70 34.83 -22.08
C GLU A 262 -11.39 34.38 -20.64
N ARG A 263 -12.26 34.72 -19.68
CA ARG A 263 -12.11 34.30 -18.29
C ARG A 263 -12.23 32.78 -18.15
N PHE A 264 -13.19 32.15 -18.83
CA PHE A 264 -13.30 30.70 -18.86
C PHE A 264 -12.03 30.06 -19.43
N CYS A 265 -11.55 30.53 -20.59
CA CYS A 265 -10.39 29.97 -21.27
C CYS A 265 -9.09 30.10 -20.47
N GLN A 266 -8.86 31.24 -19.82
CA GLN A 266 -7.71 31.44 -18.93
C GLN A 266 -7.75 30.48 -17.75
N ASN A 267 -8.91 30.33 -17.11
CA ASN A 267 -9.07 29.42 -15.98
C ASN A 267 -8.88 27.94 -16.38
N ALA A 268 -9.45 27.52 -17.51
CA ALA A 268 -9.34 26.14 -18.00
C ALA A 268 -7.89 25.80 -18.39
N ALA A 269 -7.14 26.76 -18.96
CA ALA A 269 -5.72 26.58 -19.26
C ALA A 269 -4.88 26.41 -17.98
N LEU A 270 -5.10 27.24 -16.95
CA LEU A 270 -4.44 27.10 -15.65
C LEU A 270 -4.75 25.76 -14.99
N GLN A 271 -6.01 25.34 -15.04
CA GLN A 271 -6.44 24.07 -14.47
C GLN A 271 -5.73 22.87 -15.12
N SER A 272 -5.56 22.89 -16.44
CA SER A 272 -4.84 21.83 -17.17
C SER A 272 -3.38 21.72 -16.73
N GLN A 273 -2.74 22.83 -16.33
CA GLN A 273 -1.34 22.83 -15.89
C GLN A 273 -1.14 22.21 -14.51
N VAL A 274 -2.14 22.30 -13.62
CA VAL A 274 -2.00 21.85 -12.23
C VAL A 274 -2.37 20.38 -12.02
N ILE A 275 -2.93 19.69 -13.02
CA ILE A 275 -3.35 18.27 -12.91
C ILE A 275 -2.18 17.39 -12.44
N LYS A 276 -1.02 17.53 -13.07
CA LYS A 276 0.17 16.76 -12.68
C LYS A 276 0.54 16.99 -11.21
N ALA A 277 0.51 18.24 -10.76
CA ALA A 277 0.81 18.59 -9.37
C ALA A 277 -0.23 18.05 -8.39
N ARG A 278 -1.51 18.00 -8.77
CA ARG A 278 -2.60 17.43 -7.95
C ARG A 278 -2.40 15.94 -7.73
N ILE A 279 -2.12 15.19 -8.79
CA ILE A 279 -1.86 13.75 -8.71
C ILE A 279 -0.57 13.47 -7.92
N GLU A 280 0.47 14.27 -8.16
CA GLU A 280 1.74 14.19 -7.44
C GLU A 280 1.56 14.44 -5.92
N LYS A 281 0.70 15.39 -5.54
CA LYS A 281 0.39 15.68 -4.15
C LYS A 281 -0.20 14.46 -3.42
N VAL A 282 -1.03 13.66 -4.10
CA VAL A 282 -1.58 12.42 -3.53
C VAL A 282 -0.44 11.47 -3.11
N PHE A 283 0.58 11.31 -3.93
CA PHE A 283 1.74 10.46 -3.59
C PHE A 283 2.56 11.05 -2.43
N GLN A 284 2.78 12.37 -2.42
CA GLN A 284 3.52 13.04 -1.34
C GLN A 284 2.82 12.92 0.01
N GLU A 285 1.49 13.06 0.04
CA GLU A 285 0.70 12.87 1.26
C GLU A 285 0.79 11.43 1.78
N LEU A 286 0.73 10.44 0.88
CA LEU A 286 0.89 9.03 1.23
C LEU A 286 2.29 8.70 1.74
N GLU A 287 3.33 9.24 1.10
CA GLU A 287 4.72 9.10 1.54
C GLU A 287 4.91 9.68 2.95
N GLY A 288 4.37 10.87 3.22
CA GLY A 288 4.43 11.49 4.54
C GLY A 288 3.73 10.67 5.64
N GLU A 289 2.60 10.05 5.33
CA GLU A 289 1.88 9.18 6.27
C GLU A 289 2.68 7.92 6.64
N LEU A 290 3.38 7.32 5.67
CA LEU A 290 4.28 6.20 5.93
C LEU A 290 5.48 6.60 6.79
N GLU A 291 6.00 7.82 6.64
CA GLU A 291 7.08 8.33 7.49
C GLU A 291 6.64 8.60 8.93
N ILE A 292 5.41 9.09 9.13
CA ILE A 292 4.83 9.30 10.47
C ILE A 292 4.59 7.98 11.19
N GLN A 293 4.13 6.94 10.47
CA GLN A 293 4.03 5.59 11.02
C GLN A 293 5.40 5.05 11.46
N ARG A 294 6.47 5.29 10.67
CA ARG A 294 7.85 4.93 11.04
C ARG A 294 8.33 5.68 12.29
N ALA A 295 8.06 6.98 12.42
CA ALA A 295 8.47 7.76 13.59
C ALA A 295 7.70 7.35 14.87
N SER A 296 6.44 6.94 14.71
CA SER A 296 5.60 6.45 15.81
C SER A 296 6.01 5.05 16.28
N SER A 297 6.52 4.19 15.39
CA SER A 297 7.05 2.87 15.77
C SER A 297 8.46 2.92 16.40
N LEU A 298 9.22 3.98 16.15
CA LEU A 298 10.58 4.18 16.67
C LEU A 298 10.64 4.96 18.00
N SER A 299 9.51 5.43 18.55
CA SER A 299 9.48 6.19 19.80
C SER A 299 9.33 5.25 21.01
N PRO A 300 10.29 5.19 21.95
CA PRO A 300 10.15 4.42 23.17
C PRO A 300 9.40 5.26 24.21
N SER A 301 8.07 5.25 24.19
CA SER A 301 7.32 5.82 25.30
C SER A 301 5.96 5.17 25.50
N SER A 302 5.89 4.52 26.66
CA SER A 302 4.71 4.33 27.52
C SER A 302 3.59 3.44 26.96
N PHE A 303 3.65 2.19 27.42
CA PHE A 303 2.54 1.23 27.48
C PHE A 303 1.19 1.90 27.76
N SER A 304 0.33 1.96 26.75
CA SER A 304 -1.12 1.82 26.93
C SER A 304 -1.82 1.82 25.57
N SER A 305 -2.15 0.62 25.08
CA SER A 305 -3.30 0.21 24.23
C SER A 305 -2.91 -0.91 23.26
N PRO A 306 -3.88 -1.55 22.59
CA PRO A 306 -4.96 -2.38 23.10
C PRO A 306 -4.62 -3.86 22.88
N ILE A 307 -5.37 -4.74 23.54
CA ILE A 307 -5.19 -6.21 23.60
C ILE A 307 -4.94 -6.80 22.20
N GLN A 308 -3.68 -7.14 21.91
CA GLN A 308 -3.30 -8.07 20.84
C GLN A 308 -3.35 -9.51 21.39
N PRO A 309 -3.74 -10.51 20.58
CA PRO A 309 -3.85 -11.92 21.02
C PRO A 309 -2.53 -12.52 21.53
N GLY A 310 -1.38 -11.91 21.19
CA GLY A 310 -0.06 -12.34 21.64
C GLY A 310 0.32 -11.91 23.07
N ALA A 311 -0.28 -10.84 23.60
CA ALA A 311 -0.03 -10.40 24.97
C ALA A 311 -0.58 -11.41 26.00
N ALA A 312 -1.71 -12.04 25.69
CA ALA A 312 -2.29 -13.09 26.52
C ALA A 312 -1.36 -14.31 26.61
N LEU A 313 -0.68 -14.70 25.53
CA LEU A 313 0.31 -15.78 25.56
C LEU A 313 1.58 -15.37 26.33
N GLN A 314 2.02 -14.12 26.22
CA GLN A 314 3.21 -13.62 26.92
C GLN A 314 2.99 -13.53 28.44
N GLU A 315 1.83 -13.05 28.87
CA GLU A 315 1.46 -13.03 30.29
C GLU A 315 1.24 -14.46 30.81
N ASP A 316 0.51 -15.30 30.08
CA ASP A 316 0.19 -16.66 30.52
C ASP A 316 1.45 -17.55 30.59
N PHE A 317 2.42 -17.36 29.69
CA PHE A 317 3.70 -18.08 29.74
C PHE A 317 4.64 -17.53 30.82
N SER A 318 4.69 -16.21 31.02
CA SER A 318 5.50 -15.62 32.09
C SER A 318 4.95 -16.00 33.47
N VAL A 319 3.63 -16.03 33.64
CA VAL A 319 2.98 -16.43 34.88
C VAL A 319 3.15 -17.94 35.12
N LYS A 320 2.97 -18.78 34.10
CA LYS A 320 3.19 -20.23 34.22
C LYS A 320 4.65 -20.59 34.47
N LEU A 321 5.60 -19.88 33.85
CA LEU A 321 7.02 -20.10 34.08
C LEU A 321 7.42 -19.64 35.48
N SER A 322 6.91 -18.50 35.96
CA SER A 322 7.12 -18.04 37.33
C SER A 322 6.50 -19.00 38.36
N ALA A 323 5.30 -19.52 38.10
CA ALA A 323 4.65 -20.53 38.93
C ALA A 323 5.42 -21.86 38.93
N LEU A 324 5.91 -22.31 37.77
CA LEU A 324 6.73 -23.51 37.66
C LEU A 324 8.07 -23.35 38.39
N ILE A 325 8.70 -22.17 38.31
CA ILE A 325 9.92 -21.87 39.05
C ILE A 325 9.64 -21.84 40.55
N GLN A 326 8.51 -21.27 40.99
CA GLN A 326 8.10 -21.30 42.40
C GLN A 326 7.77 -22.72 42.88
N ASP A 327 7.12 -23.54 42.06
CA ASP A 327 6.85 -24.95 42.37
C ASP A 327 8.13 -25.78 42.44
N ILE A 328 9.09 -25.55 41.54
CA ILE A 328 10.41 -26.20 41.60
C ILE A 328 11.18 -25.75 42.85
N VAL A 329 11.09 -24.47 43.21
CA VAL A 329 11.70 -23.95 44.45
C VAL A 329 11.04 -24.56 45.69
N HIS A 330 9.72 -24.76 45.69
CA HIS A 330 9.00 -25.40 46.79
C HIS A 330 9.14 -26.94 46.83
N LEU A 331 9.47 -27.58 45.71
CA LEU A 331 9.78 -29.03 45.67
C LEU A 331 11.19 -29.36 46.16
N VAL A 332 12.04 -28.36 46.36
CA VAL A 332 13.45 -28.50 46.75
C VAL A 332 13.70 -28.06 48.21
N GLN A 333 12.65 -27.59 48.91
CA GLN A 333 12.61 -27.45 50.39
C GLN A 333 12.09 -28.75 51.04
#